data_AF-A0AAV9WHM4-F1
#
_entry.id   AF-A0AAV9WHM4-F1
#
_cell.length_a   1.000
_cell.length_b   1.000
_cell.length_c   1.000
_cell.angle_alpha   90.00
_cell.angle_beta   90.00
_cell.angle_gamma   90.00
#
_symmetry.space_group_name_H-M   'P 1'
#
loop_
_entity.id
_entity.type
_entity.pdbx_description
1 polymer ?
#
loop_
_entity_poly.entity_id
_entity_poly.type
_entity_poly.pdbx_seq_one_letter_code
_entity_poly.pdbx_strand_id
1 'polypeptide(L)'
;MSQTNKAGGEKDHAVYKMADGDGQFRRKPSVFRSFISADPNSEFPAEKDRYVLYLNWGCPWAHRANIVRSLKGLEDIIQLVVMDFTLTPEGWVFNGNNGTMEKDPLYGFTKLSQLYFKANPEYEGRYTVPLIWDKKTETIVNNESSEIIRMLYTEFDEFLPEGEREVNKPSGGYYPQRLRKDIDEMNEWVYDKVNNGVYKTGFASTQDAYLSNVVPLFESLDRLEKHLNDRGTKYLFGDHITEADIRLFTTLIRFDVAYYTLFKCNYKMIRYDYPQLHRWLRSLYWEENSETKGVFKHTTHFETYKEGYARALRNPIVPYGPAVEIMPL
;
A
#
# COMPACT_ATOMS: atom_id res chain seq x y z
N MET A 1 -55.66 -0.65 2.06
CA MET A 1 -54.37 -1.37 2.02
C MET A 1 -53.33 -0.42 1.47
N SER A 2 -52.47 0.12 2.33
CA SER A 2 -51.28 0.85 1.92
C SER A 2 -50.20 0.48 2.94
N GLN A 3 -49.40 -0.52 2.59
CA GLN A 3 -48.18 -0.83 3.34
C GLN A 3 -47.11 0.14 2.86
N THR A 4 -46.82 1.14 3.68
CA THR A 4 -45.60 1.93 3.57
C THR A 4 -44.42 1.02 3.89
N ASN A 5 -43.63 0.69 2.84
CA ASN A 5 -42.31 0.10 2.97
C ASN A 5 -41.44 1.01 3.85
N LYS A 6 -41.14 0.55 5.07
CA LYS A 6 -40.01 1.06 5.85
C LYS A 6 -38.74 0.62 5.12
N ALA A 7 -38.09 1.54 4.43
CA ALA A 7 -36.69 1.38 4.06
C ALA A 7 -35.91 1.17 5.38
N GLY A 8 -35.38 -0.04 5.58
CA GLY A 8 -34.49 -0.32 6.69
C GLY A 8 -33.26 0.55 6.53
N GLY A 9 -32.98 1.40 7.52
CA GLY A 9 -31.74 2.14 7.57
C GLY A 9 -30.58 1.15 7.66
N GLU A 10 -29.68 1.19 6.69
CA GLU A 10 -28.37 0.55 6.81
C GLU A 10 -27.71 1.09 8.09
N LYS A 11 -27.37 0.19 9.02
CA LYS A 11 -26.60 0.57 10.19
C LYS A 11 -25.24 1.08 9.70
N ASP A 12 -24.87 2.30 10.07
CA ASP A 12 -23.53 2.84 9.80
C ASP A 12 -22.50 1.97 10.56
N HIS A 13 -21.97 0.95 9.88
CA HIS A 13 -20.96 0.06 10.44
C HIS A 13 -19.67 0.85 10.71
N ALA A 14 -19.04 0.59 11.87
CA ALA A 14 -17.85 1.31 12.33
C ALA A 14 -16.68 1.28 11.32
N VAL A 15 -16.59 0.25 10.47
CA VAL A 15 -15.59 0.13 9.41
C VAL A 15 -15.64 1.26 8.36
N TYR A 16 -16.82 1.88 8.16
CA TYR A 16 -17.03 2.97 7.22
C TYR A 16 -16.89 4.36 7.86
N LYS A 17 -16.81 4.45 9.20
CA LYS A 17 -16.57 5.71 9.90
C LYS A 17 -15.09 6.05 9.88
N MET A 18 -14.70 6.89 8.93
CA MET A 18 -13.29 7.25 8.74
C MET A 18 -12.85 8.45 9.57
N ALA A 19 -13.64 9.54 9.63
CA ALA A 19 -13.30 10.75 10.37
C ALA A 19 -13.74 10.73 11.84
N ASP A 20 -12.99 11.46 12.67
CA ASP A 20 -13.30 11.76 14.06
C ASP A 20 -14.33 12.91 14.17
N GLY A 21 -14.71 13.28 15.40
CA GLY A 21 -15.76 14.28 15.66
C GLY A 21 -15.44 15.70 15.17
N ASP A 22 -14.16 16.03 14.98
CA ASP A 22 -13.70 17.31 14.40
C ASP A 22 -13.55 17.26 12.87
N GLY A 23 -13.92 16.13 12.27
CA GLY A 23 -13.87 15.90 10.83
C GLY A 23 -12.51 15.51 10.27
N GLN A 24 -11.50 15.35 11.11
CA GLN A 24 -10.18 14.87 10.70
C GLN A 24 -10.14 13.34 10.66
N PHE A 25 -9.44 12.78 9.65
CA PHE A 25 -9.09 11.37 9.64
C PHE A 25 -7.74 11.15 10.35
N ARG A 26 -7.75 10.35 11.42
CA ARG A 26 -6.54 9.94 12.14
C ARG A 26 -6.31 8.45 11.97
N ARG A 27 -5.21 8.09 11.31
CA ARG A 27 -4.82 6.69 11.13
C ARG A 27 -4.36 6.12 12.47
N LYS A 28 -4.99 5.01 12.89
CA LYS A 28 -4.52 4.22 14.04
C LYS A 28 -3.21 3.49 13.67
N PRO A 29 -2.20 3.46 14.54
CA PRO A 29 -0.95 2.75 14.29
C PRO A 29 -1.16 1.23 14.23
N SER A 30 -0.28 0.55 13.50
CA SER A 30 -0.18 -0.91 13.49
C SER A 30 0.33 -1.46 14.84
N VAL A 31 -0.16 -2.64 15.22
CA VAL A 31 0.01 -3.21 16.57
C VAL A 31 1.02 -4.36 16.58
N PHE A 32 1.06 -5.19 15.54
CA PHE A 32 2.03 -6.27 15.44
C PHE A 32 3.29 -5.73 14.76
N ARG A 33 4.40 -5.74 15.50
CA ARG A 33 5.65 -5.03 15.18
C ARG A 33 6.90 -5.90 15.35
N SER A 34 6.73 -7.23 15.43
CA SER A 34 7.86 -8.15 15.48
C SER A 34 8.57 -8.19 14.13
N PHE A 35 9.80 -8.70 14.13
CA PHE A 35 10.66 -8.72 12.95
C PHE A 35 11.09 -10.14 12.60
N ILE A 36 11.04 -10.46 11.32
CA ILE A 36 11.78 -11.58 10.75
C ILE A 36 13.26 -11.21 10.75
N SER A 37 14.14 -12.15 11.05
CA SER A 37 15.59 -11.93 11.03
C SER A 37 16.37 -13.06 10.36
N ALA A 38 17.48 -12.73 9.73
CA ALA A 38 18.46 -13.71 9.23
C ALA A 38 19.18 -14.47 10.37
N ASP A 39 19.10 -14.02 11.64
CA ASP A 39 19.61 -14.80 12.77
C ASP A 39 18.73 -16.05 12.98
N PRO A 40 19.27 -17.27 12.82
CA PRO A 40 18.52 -18.51 13.01
C PRO A 40 17.99 -18.71 14.44
N ASN A 41 18.52 -17.95 15.42
CA ASN A 41 18.09 -18.00 16.82
C ASN A 41 17.06 -16.93 17.19
N SER A 42 16.65 -16.09 16.23
CA SER A 42 15.60 -15.10 16.46
C SER A 42 14.24 -15.77 16.74
N GLU A 43 13.26 -14.99 17.21
CA GLU A 43 11.88 -15.49 17.38
C GLU A 43 11.27 -15.90 16.02
N PHE A 44 11.57 -15.12 14.98
CA PHE A 44 11.10 -15.31 13.61
C PHE A 44 12.29 -15.38 12.64
N PRO A 45 13.04 -16.50 12.58
CA PRO A 45 14.14 -16.65 11.64
C PRO A 45 13.63 -16.76 10.20
N ALA A 46 14.32 -16.11 9.27
CA ALA A 46 14.03 -16.19 7.85
C ALA A 46 14.13 -17.66 7.38
N GLU A 47 13.02 -18.21 6.89
CA GLU A 47 12.93 -19.62 6.48
C GLU A 47 12.02 -19.73 5.26
N LYS A 48 12.40 -20.58 4.29
CA LYS A 48 11.53 -20.93 3.16
C LYS A 48 10.27 -21.61 3.66
N ASP A 49 9.16 -21.31 2.99
CA ASP A 49 7.85 -21.92 3.25
C ASP A 49 7.33 -21.72 4.68
N ARG A 50 7.84 -20.77 5.47
CA ARG A 50 7.33 -20.45 6.81
C ARG A 50 6.30 -19.33 6.80
N TYR A 51 6.50 -18.31 5.99
CA TYR A 51 5.75 -17.06 6.07
C TYR A 51 4.69 -16.92 4.97
N VAL A 52 3.58 -16.27 5.32
CA VAL A 52 2.52 -15.89 4.38
C VAL A 52 2.30 -14.38 4.42
N LEU A 53 2.34 -13.73 3.26
CA LEU A 53 1.92 -12.36 3.06
C LEU A 53 0.44 -12.33 2.65
N TYR A 54 -0.41 -11.80 3.52
CA TYR A 54 -1.82 -11.52 3.23
C TYR A 54 -1.97 -10.08 2.73
N LEU A 55 -2.65 -9.91 1.59
CA LEU A 55 -2.96 -8.59 1.04
C LEU A 55 -4.28 -8.54 0.26
N ASN A 56 -4.67 -7.34 -0.17
CA ASN A 56 -5.57 -7.16 -1.30
C ASN A 56 -4.92 -6.22 -2.32
N TRP A 57 -5.29 -6.35 -3.59
CA TRP A 57 -4.71 -5.57 -4.67
C TRP A 57 -4.99 -4.06 -4.56
N GLY A 58 -6.06 -3.66 -3.87
CA GLY A 58 -6.49 -2.26 -3.78
C GLY A 58 -5.59 -1.40 -2.88
N CYS A 59 -5.01 -2.00 -1.84
CA CYS A 59 -4.31 -1.29 -0.77
C CYS A 59 -2.90 -0.81 -1.18
N PRO A 60 -2.57 0.51 -1.11
CA PRO A 60 -1.23 1.01 -1.45
C PRO A 60 -0.18 0.53 -0.44
N TRP A 61 -0.53 0.35 0.83
CA TRP A 61 0.39 -0.14 1.86
C TRP A 61 0.80 -1.59 1.58
N ALA A 62 -0.15 -2.42 1.15
CA ALA A 62 0.11 -3.82 0.84
C ALA A 62 0.81 -3.98 -0.51
N HIS A 63 0.53 -3.07 -1.45
CA HIS A 63 1.22 -2.99 -2.73
C HIS A 63 2.73 -2.77 -2.56
N ARG A 64 3.18 -2.01 -1.54
CA ARG A 64 4.62 -1.85 -1.24
C ARG A 64 5.28 -3.19 -0.91
N ALA A 65 4.67 -3.96 -0.01
CA ALA A 65 5.16 -5.28 0.38
C ALA A 65 5.24 -6.21 -0.83
N ASN A 66 4.23 -6.18 -1.71
CA ASN A 66 4.23 -7.03 -2.90
C ASN A 66 5.26 -6.60 -3.96
N ILE A 67 5.43 -5.29 -4.20
CA ILE A 67 6.49 -4.77 -5.09
C ILE A 67 7.85 -5.28 -4.60
N VAL A 68 8.13 -5.16 -3.30
CA VAL A 68 9.42 -5.57 -2.76
C VAL A 68 9.59 -7.08 -2.81
N ARG A 69 8.56 -7.86 -2.42
CA ARG A 69 8.54 -9.32 -2.54
C ARG A 69 8.91 -9.76 -3.96
N SER A 70 8.32 -9.13 -4.97
CA SER A 70 8.57 -9.50 -6.37
C SER A 70 9.88 -8.98 -6.93
N LEU A 71 10.29 -7.75 -6.61
CA LEU A 71 11.60 -7.24 -7.06
C LEU A 71 12.76 -8.07 -6.49
N LYS A 72 12.60 -8.56 -5.25
CA LYS A 72 13.57 -9.42 -4.56
C LYS A 72 13.51 -10.89 -4.98
N GLY A 73 12.53 -11.33 -5.76
CA GLY A 73 12.40 -12.73 -6.17
C GLY A 73 12.01 -13.66 -5.01
N LEU A 74 11.20 -13.17 -4.07
CA LEU A 74 10.80 -13.91 -2.85
C LEU A 74 9.53 -14.76 -3.08
N GLU A 75 9.10 -14.94 -4.33
CA GLU A 75 7.85 -15.61 -4.67
C GLU A 75 7.77 -17.04 -4.16
N ASP A 76 8.87 -17.79 -4.30
CA ASP A 76 9.02 -19.19 -3.88
C ASP A 76 9.43 -19.34 -2.41
N ILE A 77 9.52 -18.23 -1.66
CA ILE A 77 9.99 -18.19 -0.27
C ILE A 77 8.86 -17.78 0.66
N ILE A 78 8.12 -16.73 0.28
CA ILE A 78 7.01 -16.17 1.04
C ILE A 78 5.73 -16.40 0.25
N GLN A 79 4.84 -17.21 0.77
CA GLN A 79 3.54 -17.47 0.15
C GLN A 79 2.72 -16.17 0.09
N LEU A 80 2.04 -15.92 -1.02
CA LEU A 80 1.12 -14.80 -1.18
C LEU A 80 -0.32 -15.30 -1.09
N VAL A 81 -1.13 -14.67 -0.23
CA VAL A 81 -2.58 -14.90 -0.17
C VAL A 81 -3.30 -13.58 -0.42
N VAL A 82 -4.14 -13.56 -1.45
CA VAL A 82 -4.87 -12.38 -1.88
C VAL A 82 -6.33 -12.48 -1.44
N MET A 83 -6.79 -11.43 -0.76
CA MET A 83 -8.16 -11.25 -0.28
C MET A 83 -8.95 -10.34 -1.21
N ASP A 84 -10.28 -10.42 -1.13
CA ASP A 84 -11.16 -9.53 -1.89
C ASP A 84 -10.84 -8.07 -1.53
N PHE A 85 -10.71 -7.22 -2.55
CA PHE A 85 -10.47 -5.79 -2.40
C PHE A 85 -11.73 -5.02 -1.97
N THR A 86 -12.89 -5.67 -1.98
CA THR A 86 -14.16 -5.09 -1.53
C THR A 86 -14.21 -5.02 -0.01
N LEU A 87 -14.26 -3.80 0.53
CA LEU A 87 -14.39 -3.60 1.98
C LEU A 87 -15.83 -3.89 2.44
N THR A 88 -16.02 -4.97 3.17
CA THR A 88 -17.33 -5.36 3.73
C THR A 88 -17.51 -4.82 5.16
N PRO A 89 -18.73 -4.91 5.74
CA PRO A 89 -18.95 -4.59 7.15
C PRO A 89 -18.05 -5.37 8.12
N GLU A 90 -17.61 -6.57 7.73
CA GLU A 90 -16.70 -7.44 8.47
C GLU A 90 -15.21 -7.18 8.19
N GLY A 91 -14.90 -6.22 7.31
CA GLY A 91 -13.54 -5.89 6.88
C GLY A 91 -13.15 -6.60 5.59
N TRP A 92 -11.94 -7.17 5.57
CA TRP A 92 -11.41 -7.92 4.43
C TRP A 92 -11.82 -9.38 4.51
N VAL A 93 -12.28 -9.95 3.39
CA VAL A 93 -12.88 -11.28 3.34
C VAL A 93 -12.28 -12.18 2.27
N PHE A 94 -12.46 -13.48 2.45
CA PHE A 94 -12.34 -14.51 1.43
C PHE A 94 -13.76 -14.93 1.02
N ASN A 95 -14.04 -14.89 -0.27
CA ASN A 95 -15.39 -15.13 -0.79
C ASN A 95 -15.42 -15.65 -2.24
N GLY A 96 -14.27 -15.94 -2.85
CA GLY A 96 -14.21 -16.42 -4.24
C GLY A 96 -14.36 -15.32 -5.29
N ASN A 97 -14.71 -14.09 -4.89
CA ASN A 97 -14.90 -12.98 -5.81
C ASN A 97 -13.57 -12.38 -6.25
N ASN A 98 -13.58 -11.67 -7.38
CA ASN A 98 -12.44 -10.90 -7.87
C ASN A 98 -11.15 -11.75 -8.02
N GLY A 99 -11.30 -13.04 -8.34
CA GLY A 99 -10.19 -13.98 -8.51
C GLY A 99 -9.52 -14.43 -7.21
N THR A 100 -10.17 -14.23 -6.06
CA THR A 100 -9.63 -14.59 -4.74
C THR A 100 -10.12 -15.95 -4.27
N MET A 101 -9.52 -16.50 -3.22
CA MET A 101 -9.95 -17.79 -2.66
C MET A 101 -11.30 -17.64 -1.93
N GLU A 102 -12.09 -18.71 -1.90
CA GLU A 102 -13.31 -18.77 -1.08
C GLU A 102 -13.01 -18.75 0.42
N LYS A 103 -11.85 -19.30 0.80
CA LYS A 103 -11.38 -19.40 2.19
C LYS A 103 -9.86 -19.29 2.23
N ASP A 104 -9.36 -18.82 3.36
CA ASP A 104 -7.95 -18.87 3.73
C ASP A 104 -7.39 -20.31 3.61
N PRO A 105 -6.23 -20.52 2.97
CA PRO A 105 -5.65 -21.84 2.76
C PRO A 105 -5.13 -22.53 4.03
N LEU A 106 -4.87 -21.80 5.12
CA LEU A 106 -4.29 -22.39 6.32
C LEU A 106 -5.36 -22.96 7.26
N TYR A 107 -6.45 -22.21 7.45
CA TYR A 107 -7.43 -22.48 8.50
C TYR A 107 -8.88 -22.52 8.00
N GLY A 108 -9.12 -22.27 6.70
CA GLY A 108 -10.47 -22.22 6.13
C GLY A 108 -11.27 -20.99 6.59
N PHE A 109 -10.59 -19.95 7.09
CA PHE A 109 -11.22 -18.69 7.49
C PHE A 109 -11.81 -17.92 6.31
N THR A 110 -12.88 -17.18 6.56
CA THR A 110 -13.55 -16.35 5.55
C THR A 110 -13.29 -14.85 5.76
N LYS A 111 -12.63 -14.47 6.86
CA LYS A 111 -12.38 -13.07 7.23
C LYS A 111 -10.97 -12.90 7.75
N LEU A 112 -10.34 -11.77 7.42
CA LEU A 112 -9.00 -11.44 7.94
C LEU A 112 -9.00 -11.31 9.47
N SER A 113 -10.09 -10.82 10.05
CA SER A 113 -10.25 -10.67 11.50
C SER A 113 -10.06 -11.99 12.25
N GLN A 114 -10.35 -13.13 11.64
CA GLN A 114 -10.14 -14.45 12.26
C GLN A 114 -8.65 -14.76 12.47
N LEU A 115 -7.76 -14.29 11.60
CA LEU A 115 -6.30 -14.37 11.82
C LEU A 115 -5.87 -13.47 12.98
N TYR A 116 -6.40 -12.25 13.06
CA TYR A 116 -6.12 -11.33 14.17
C TYR A 116 -6.56 -11.92 15.52
N PHE A 117 -7.76 -12.49 15.60
CA PHE A 117 -8.25 -13.14 16.81
C PHE A 117 -7.52 -14.46 17.13
N LYS A 118 -7.02 -15.17 16.12
CA LYS A 118 -6.17 -16.34 16.32
C LYS A 118 -4.82 -15.96 16.94
N ALA A 119 -4.21 -14.86 16.49
CA ALA A 119 -2.96 -14.34 17.05
C ALA A 119 -3.16 -13.67 18.42
N ASN A 120 -4.28 -12.98 18.63
CA ASN A 120 -4.64 -12.34 19.89
C ASN A 120 -6.17 -12.31 20.07
N PRO A 121 -6.75 -13.16 20.95
CA PRO A 121 -8.19 -13.22 21.19
C PRO A 121 -8.80 -11.90 21.71
N GLU A 122 -8.01 -11.03 22.33
CA GLU A 122 -8.41 -9.74 22.89
C GLU A 122 -8.11 -8.57 21.94
N TYR A 123 -7.90 -8.82 20.64
CA TYR A 123 -7.53 -7.76 19.69
C TYR A 123 -8.68 -6.76 19.43
N GLU A 124 -8.43 -5.47 19.72
CA GLU A 124 -9.41 -4.38 19.56
C GLU A 124 -9.06 -3.39 18.41
N GLY A 125 -8.01 -3.67 17.64
CA GLY A 125 -7.52 -2.81 16.57
C GLY A 125 -8.26 -2.97 15.24
N ARG A 126 -7.71 -2.36 14.18
CA ARG A 126 -8.21 -2.54 12.80
C ARG A 126 -7.54 -3.75 12.15
N TYR A 127 -8.32 -4.57 11.46
CA TYR A 127 -7.81 -5.69 10.69
C TYR A 127 -7.24 -5.18 9.35
N THR A 128 -5.94 -4.90 9.31
CA THR A 128 -5.27 -4.27 8.15
C THR A 128 -4.47 -5.27 7.33
N VAL A 129 -4.31 -4.93 6.05
CA VAL A 129 -3.28 -5.49 5.15
C VAL A 129 -2.23 -4.40 4.84
N PRO A 130 -0.96 -4.75 4.58
CA PRO A 130 -0.41 -6.10 4.53
C PRO A 130 -0.30 -6.74 5.92
N LEU A 131 -0.26 -8.07 5.95
CA LEU A 131 -0.04 -8.85 7.17
C LEU A 131 0.92 -10.00 6.85
N ILE A 132 1.99 -10.13 7.63
CA ILE A 132 2.89 -11.28 7.60
C ILE A 132 2.49 -12.25 8.70
N TRP A 133 2.09 -13.45 8.31
CA TRP A 133 1.73 -14.56 9.19
C TRP A 133 2.87 -15.56 9.27
N ASP A 134 3.14 -16.06 10.48
CA ASP A 134 4.06 -17.17 10.71
C ASP A 134 3.27 -18.48 10.87
N LYS A 135 3.48 -19.44 9.96
CA LYS A 135 2.83 -20.75 10.03
C LYS A 135 3.29 -21.62 11.20
N LYS A 136 4.51 -21.41 11.73
CA LYS A 136 5.05 -22.25 12.82
C LYS A 136 4.51 -21.85 14.19
N THR A 137 4.50 -20.54 14.47
CA THR A 137 4.00 -20.00 15.75
C THR A 137 2.53 -19.62 15.69
N GLU A 138 1.91 -19.72 14.51
CA GLU A 138 0.50 -19.41 14.26
C GLU A 138 0.10 -18.01 14.75
N THR A 139 0.95 -17.02 14.50
CA THR A 139 0.75 -15.63 14.91
C THR A 139 1.07 -14.65 13.78
N ILE A 140 0.69 -13.39 14.00
CA ILE A 140 1.06 -12.27 13.13
C ILE A 140 2.44 -11.78 13.54
N VAL A 141 3.39 -11.81 12.61
CA VAL A 141 4.72 -11.22 12.83
C VAL A 141 4.64 -9.70 12.77
N ASN A 142 4.08 -9.16 11.69
CA ASN A 142 4.07 -7.73 11.44
C ASN A 142 2.89 -7.32 10.56
N ASN A 143 2.27 -6.16 10.85
CA ASN A 143 1.23 -5.55 10.01
C ASN A 143 1.51 -4.07 9.68
N GLU A 144 2.77 -3.64 9.76
CA GLU A 144 3.29 -2.32 9.39
C GLU A 144 4.06 -2.41 8.07
N SER A 145 3.49 -1.87 6.99
CA SER A 145 4.05 -1.97 5.64
C SER A 145 5.49 -1.46 5.51
N SER A 146 5.85 -0.43 6.28
CA SER A 146 7.18 0.19 6.22
C SER A 146 8.27 -0.68 6.86
N GLU A 147 7.91 -1.47 7.85
CA GLU A 147 8.80 -2.44 8.48
C GLU A 147 8.87 -3.72 7.65
N ILE A 148 7.73 -4.17 7.12
CA ILE A 148 7.66 -5.34 6.24
C ILE A 148 8.62 -5.19 5.07
N ILE A 149 8.57 -4.08 4.33
CA ILE A 149 9.49 -3.89 3.21
C ILE A 149 10.96 -3.91 3.64
N ARG A 150 11.28 -3.35 4.81
CA ARG A 150 12.65 -3.35 5.34
C ARG A 150 13.16 -4.74 5.69
N MET A 151 12.31 -5.61 6.24
CA MET A 151 12.64 -7.02 6.44
C MET A 151 12.92 -7.74 5.11
N LEU A 152 12.10 -7.47 4.09
CA LEU A 152 12.22 -8.14 2.80
C LEU A 152 13.47 -7.72 2.00
N TYR A 153 14.09 -6.59 2.33
CA TYR A 153 15.32 -6.16 1.66
C TYR A 153 16.47 -7.13 1.90
N THR A 154 16.70 -7.51 3.16
CA THR A 154 17.94 -8.16 3.60
C THR A 154 17.74 -9.51 4.28
N GLU A 155 16.66 -9.71 5.04
CA GLU A 155 16.58 -10.85 5.97
C GLU A 155 16.49 -12.20 5.25
N PHE A 156 16.07 -12.21 3.98
CA PHE A 156 16.00 -13.41 3.14
C PHE A 156 17.14 -13.50 2.10
N ASP A 157 18.18 -12.65 2.19
CA ASP A 157 19.25 -12.58 1.19
C ASP A 157 19.98 -13.93 1.01
N GLU A 158 20.12 -14.74 2.05
CA GLU A 158 20.81 -16.03 1.96
C GLU A 158 20.14 -17.01 0.96
N PHE A 159 18.84 -16.87 0.75
CA PHE A 159 18.06 -17.69 -0.17
C PHE A 159 18.11 -17.23 -1.63
N LEU A 160 18.70 -16.05 -1.88
CA LEU A 160 18.75 -15.42 -3.19
C LEU A 160 20.11 -15.64 -3.88
N PRO A 161 20.14 -15.64 -5.23
CA PRO A 161 21.38 -15.61 -6.00
C PRO A 161 22.26 -14.43 -5.59
N GLU A 162 23.58 -14.61 -5.57
CA GLU A 162 24.53 -13.62 -5.04
C GLU A 162 24.32 -12.21 -5.61
N GLY A 163 24.11 -12.06 -6.93
CA GLY A 163 23.87 -10.76 -7.57
C GLY A 163 22.54 -10.08 -7.22
N GLU A 164 21.59 -10.82 -6.65
CA GLU A 164 20.26 -10.31 -6.26
C GLU A 164 20.15 -9.95 -4.77
N ARG A 165 21.18 -10.30 -3.98
CA ARG A 165 21.27 -9.96 -2.57
C ARG A 165 21.43 -8.46 -2.39
N GLU A 166 20.71 -7.89 -1.43
CA GLU A 166 20.76 -6.47 -1.15
C GLU A 166 22.13 -6.05 -0.61
N VAL A 167 22.75 -6.89 0.21
CA VAL A 167 24.11 -6.67 0.73
C VAL A 167 25.17 -6.49 -0.38
N ASN A 168 24.90 -7.02 -1.58
CA ASN A 168 25.79 -6.92 -2.75
C ASN A 168 25.48 -5.71 -3.66
N LYS A 169 24.57 -4.83 -3.24
CA LYS A 169 24.19 -3.61 -3.96
C LYS A 169 24.60 -2.33 -3.21
N PRO A 170 25.85 -2.14 -2.74
CA PRO A 170 26.22 -1.04 -1.83
C PRO A 170 26.08 0.37 -2.43
N SER A 171 26.25 0.51 -3.74
CA SER A 171 26.02 1.79 -4.45
C SER A 171 24.56 1.97 -4.90
N GLY A 172 23.78 0.89 -4.91
CA GLY A 172 22.35 0.84 -5.25
C GLY A 172 21.53 0.29 -4.09
N GLY A 173 20.48 -0.47 -4.37
CA GLY A 173 19.62 -1.08 -3.35
C GLY A 173 18.51 -0.15 -2.84
N TYR A 174 17.57 -0.73 -2.10
CA TYR A 174 16.37 -0.05 -1.63
C TYR A 174 16.64 0.86 -0.43
N TYR A 175 17.63 0.55 0.42
CA TYR A 175 17.93 1.35 1.61
C TYR A 175 19.44 1.48 1.95
N PRO A 176 20.26 2.00 1.01
CA PRO A 176 21.71 2.07 1.15
C PRO A 176 22.15 3.07 2.21
N GLN A 177 23.20 2.71 2.97
CA GLN A 177 23.69 3.49 4.11
C GLN A 177 23.92 4.98 3.81
N ARG A 178 24.48 5.29 2.64
CA ARG A 178 24.80 6.66 2.21
C ARG A 178 23.57 7.57 2.01
N LEU A 179 22.38 6.99 1.77
CA LEU A 179 21.14 7.73 1.51
C LEU A 179 20.13 7.66 2.67
N ARG A 180 20.37 6.85 3.70
CA ARG A 180 19.36 6.57 4.75
C ARG A 180 18.78 7.84 5.36
N LYS A 181 19.63 8.79 5.71
CA LYS A 181 19.19 10.07 6.30
C LYS A 181 18.23 10.82 5.36
N ASP A 182 18.61 10.97 4.09
CA ASP A 182 17.81 11.71 3.10
C ASP A 182 16.51 10.97 2.77
N ILE A 183 16.57 9.63 2.69
CA ILE A 183 15.41 8.75 2.49
C ILE A 183 14.44 8.87 3.66
N ASP A 184 14.93 8.77 4.90
CA ASP A 184 14.11 8.86 6.11
C ASP A 184 13.42 10.22 6.22
N GLU A 185 14.18 11.31 6.01
CA GLU A 185 13.64 12.67 6.01
C GLU A 185 12.54 12.82 4.95
N MET A 186 12.78 12.33 3.72
CA MET A 186 11.76 12.36 2.67
C MET A 186 10.54 11.52 3.01
N ASN A 187 10.76 10.30 3.47
CA ASN A 187 9.69 9.34 3.76
C ASN A 187 8.77 9.81 4.88
N GLU A 188 9.28 10.58 5.84
CA GLU A 188 8.48 11.16 6.92
C GLU A 188 7.42 12.12 6.37
N TRP A 189 7.81 13.18 5.65
CA TRP A 189 6.84 14.15 5.14
C TRP A 189 6.05 13.62 3.95
N VAL A 190 6.62 12.74 3.11
CA VAL A 190 5.88 12.06 2.04
C VAL A 190 4.80 11.16 2.64
N TYR A 191 5.09 10.43 3.72
CA TYR A 191 4.06 9.67 4.41
C TYR A 191 2.96 10.59 4.95
N ASP A 192 3.33 11.61 5.72
CA ASP A 192 2.35 12.43 6.43
C ASP A 192 1.47 13.25 5.49
N LYS A 193 2.08 13.86 4.47
CA LYS A 193 1.45 14.85 3.58
C LYS A 193 1.03 14.31 2.21
N VAL A 194 1.56 13.17 1.76
CA VAL A 194 1.21 12.58 0.46
C VAL A 194 0.53 11.23 0.63
N ASN A 195 1.23 10.21 1.12
CA ASN A 195 0.69 8.84 1.20
C ASN A 195 -0.54 8.76 2.12
N ASN A 196 -0.45 9.36 3.30
CA ASN A 196 -1.57 9.49 4.21
C ASN A 196 -2.36 10.78 3.96
N GLY A 197 -1.74 11.81 3.36
CA GLY A 197 -2.39 13.07 3.00
C GLY A 197 -3.62 12.89 2.13
N VAL A 198 -3.54 12.06 1.07
CA VAL A 198 -4.72 11.76 0.23
C VAL A 198 -5.88 11.14 1.03
N TYR A 199 -5.59 10.33 2.05
CA TYR A 199 -6.63 9.77 2.93
C TYR A 199 -7.18 10.81 3.89
N LYS A 200 -6.31 11.67 4.47
CA LYS A 200 -6.75 12.78 5.32
C LYS A 200 -7.68 13.73 4.55
N THR A 201 -7.35 14.03 3.30
CA THR A 201 -8.18 14.81 2.39
C THR A 201 -9.48 14.10 2.03
N GLY A 202 -9.39 12.85 1.56
CA GLY A 202 -10.55 12.11 1.03
C GLY A 202 -11.58 11.70 2.08
N PHE A 203 -11.14 11.51 3.33
CA PHE A 203 -12.01 11.14 4.45
C PHE A 203 -12.40 12.31 5.34
N ALA A 204 -11.92 13.52 5.07
CA ALA A 204 -12.35 14.70 5.81
C ALA A 204 -13.87 14.89 5.69
N SER A 205 -14.55 15.17 6.82
CA SER A 205 -15.99 15.41 6.85
C SER A 205 -16.38 16.88 7.10
N THR A 206 -15.40 17.77 7.24
CA THR A 206 -15.59 19.23 7.32
C THR A 206 -14.74 19.94 6.28
N GLN A 207 -15.16 21.14 5.87
CA GLN A 207 -14.42 21.94 4.88
C GLN A 207 -13.03 22.32 5.40
N ASP A 208 -12.91 22.69 6.69
CA ASP A 208 -11.64 23.05 7.31
C ASP A 208 -10.68 21.85 7.40
N ALA A 209 -11.19 20.66 7.73
CA ALA A 209 -10.39 19.44 7.70
C ALA A 209 -9.94 19.11 6.27
N TYR A 210 -10.79 19.29 5.27
CA TYR A 210 -10.41 19.10 3.87
C TYR A 210 -9.31 20.09 3.45
N LEU A 211 -9.49 21.39 3.70
CA LEU A 211 -8.54 22.44 3.31
C LEU A 211 -7.18 22.29 4.01
N SER A 212 -7.18 21.96 5.31
CA SER A 212 -5.95 21.74 6.09
C SER A 212 -5.13 20.54 5.63
N ASN A 213 -5.70 19.64 4.81
CA ASN A 213 -5.00 18.46 4.28
C ASN A 213 -4.71 18.56 2.78
N VAL A 214 -5.64 19.09 1.98
CA VAL A 214 -5.46 19.20 0.52
C VAL A 214 -4.36 20.22 0.17
N VAL A 215 -4.25 21.33 0.91
CA VAL A 215 -3.22 22.34 0.62
C VAL A 215 -1.81 21.78 0.87
N PRO A 216 -1.48 21.20 2.05
CA PRO A 216 -0.17 20.59 2.27
C PRO A 216 0.13 19.41 1.33
N LEU A 217 -0.89 18.69 0.86
CA LEU A 217 -0.73 17.65 -0.15
C LEU A 217 -0.15 18.23 -1.45
N PHE A 218 -0.78 19.28 -2.00
CA PHE A 218 -0.31 19.89 -3.25
C PHE A 218 1.01 20.65 -3.10
N GLU A 219 1.26 21.30 -1.95
CA GLU A 219 2.58 21.87 -1.64
C GLU A 219 3.67 20.79 -1.63
N SER A 220 3.35 19.60 -1.13
CA SER A 220 4.27 18.45 -1.09
C SER A 220 4.50 17.84 -2.48
N LEU A 221 3.48 17.80 -3.33
CA LEU A 221 3.63 17.41 -4.75
C LEU A 221 4.49 18.43 -5.50
N ASP A 222 4.29 19.73 -5.28
CA ASP A 222 5.14 20.80 -5.85
C ASP A 222 6.60 20.65 -5.38
N ARG A 223 6.83 20.28 -4.11
CA ARG A 223 8.17 19.97 -3.58
C ARG A 223 8.80 18.74 -4.26
N LEU A 224 8.04 17.66 -4.45
CA LEU A 224 8.52 16.45 -5.14
C LEU A 224 8.88 16.72 -6.61
N GLU A 225 8.03 17.48 -7.31
CA GLU A 225 8.27 17.91 -8.68
C GLU A 225 9.56 18.73 -8.79
N LYS A 226 9.72 19.73 -7.92
CA LYS A 226 10.94 20.54 -7.86
C LYS A 226 12.17 19.68 -7.56
N HIS A 227 12.07 18.74 -6.64
CA HIS A 227 13.18 17.85 -6.27
C HIS A 227 13.67 17.01 -7.45
N LEU A 228 12.75 16.40 -8.21
CA LEU A 228 13.10 15.65 -9.43
C LEU A 228 13.66 16.57 -10.52
N ASN A 229 13.12 17.78 -10.67
CA ASN A 229 13.60 18.75 -11.63
C ASN A 229 15.02 19.24 -11.33
N ASP A 230 15.29 19.66 -10.08
CA ASP A 230 16.59 20.19 -9.66
C ASP A 230 17.70 19.15 -9.76
N ARG A 231 17.38 17.89 -9.42
CA ARG A 231 18.36 16.79 -9.48
C ARG A 231 18.60 16.30 -10.89
N GLY A 232 17.59 16.35 -11.77
CA GLY A 232 17.66 15.80 -13.13
C GLY A 232 17.87 14.28 -13.16
N THR A 233 17.63 13.59 -12.04
CA THR A 233 17.83 12.14 -11.90
C THR A 233 16.64 11.34 -12.40
N LYS A 234 16.83 10.04 -12.59
CA LYS A 234 15.77 9.12 -12.99
C LYS A 234 14.80 8.82 -11.84
N TYR A 235 15.35 8.57 -10.65
CA TYR A 235 14.61 8.27 -9.42
C TYR A 235 14.86 9.35 -8.36
N LEU A 236 14.15 9.28 -7.23
CA LEU A 236 14.18 10.30 -6.20
C LEU A 236 15.60 10.56 -5.66
N PHE A 237 16.45 9.54 -5.57
CA PHE A 237 17.80 9.67 -5.01
C PHE A 237 18.95 9.26 -5.95
N GLY A 238 18.71 9.33 -7.27
CA GLY A 238 19.73 9.06 -8.27
C GLY A 238 19.25 8.13 -9.37
N ASP A 239 20.14 7.24 -9.80
CA ASP A 239 19.90 6.30 -10.90
C ASP A 239 19.37 4.96 -10.44
N HIS A 240 19.20 4.75 -9.13
CA HIS A 240 18.69 3.52 -8.55
C HIS A 240 17.37 3.70 -7.79
N ILE A 241 16.50 2.69 -7.88
CA ILE A 241 15.23 2.63 -7.13
C ILE A 241 15.52 2.46 -5.64
N THR A 242 14.92 3.32 -4.82
CA THR A 242 14.99 3.25 -3.35
C THR A 242 13.62 2.95 -2.73
N GLU A 243 13.58 2.69 -1.42
CA GLU A 243 12.31 2.56 -0.68
C GLU A 243 11.43 3.81 -0.80
N ALA A 244 12.02 4.99 -0.98
CA ALA A 244 11.28 6.23 -1.20
C ALA A 244 10.47 6.18 -2.50
N ASP A 245 11.07 5.65 -3.58
CA ASP A 245 10.39 5.51 -4.87
C ASP A 245 9.22 4.53 -4.76
N ILE A 246 9.43 3.37 -4.13
CA ILE A 246 8.40 2.34 -3.92
C ILE A 246 7.24 2.91 -3.09
N ARG A 247 7.55 3.61 -2.00
CA ARG A 247 6.54 4.20 -1.10
C ARG A 247 5.72 5.28 -1.80
N LEU A 248 6.35 6.13 -2.60
CA LEU A 248 5.68 7.18 -3.37
C LEU A 248 4.85 6.59 -4.53
N PHE A 249 5.39 5.59 -5.24
CA PHE A 249 4.79 5.02 -6.45
C PHE A 249 3.39 4.53 -6.18
N THR A 250 3.23 3.76 -5.10
CA THR A 250 1.95 3.18 -4.72
C THR A 250 0.84 4.21 -4.50
N THR A 251 1.19 5.45 -4.12
CA THR A 251 0.26 6.58 -4.06
C THR A 251 0.05 7.23 -5.43
N LEU A 252 1.12 7.59 -6.13
CA LEU A 252 0.98 8.36 -7.39
C LEU A 252 0.32 7.56 -8.52
N ILE A 253 0.55 6.25 -8.60
CA ILE A 253 -0.13 5.38 -9.57
C ILE A 253 -1.64 5.29 -9.35
N ARG A 254 -2.12 5.64 -8.15
CA ARG A 254 -3.55 5.71 -7.78
C ARG A 254 -4.13 7.12 -7.91
N PHE A 255 -3.29 8.13 -8.09
CA PHE A 255 -3.69 9.53 -7.91
C PHE A 255 -4.74 9.95 -8.94
N ASP A 256 -4.40 9.92 -10.23
CA ASP A 256 -5.31 10.36 -11.28
C ASP A 256 -6.50 9.41 -11.48
N VAL A 257 -6.32 8.11 -11.17
CA VAL A 257 -7.35 7.08 -11.38
C VAL A 257 -8.39 7.00 -10.25
N ALA A 258 -8.01 7.36 -9.03
CA ALA A 258 -8.87 7.25 -7.85
C ALA A 258 -8.88 8.54 -7.02
N TYR A 259 -7.72 8.96 -6.48
CA TYR A 259 -7.69 10.03 -5.48
C TYR A 259 -8.16 11.39 -5.99
N TYR A 260 -7.84 11.72 -7.24
CA TYR A 260 -8.23 12.96 -7.88
C TYR A 260 -9.75 13.17 -7.77
N THR A 261 -10.52 12.20 -8.24
CA THR A 261 -12.00 12.28 -8.23
C THR A 261 -12.60 11.86 -6.90
N LEU A 262 -12.27 10.66 -6.41
CA LEU A 262 -12.96 10.03 -5.28
C LEU A 262 -12.58 10.69 -3.94
N PHE A 263 -11.32 11.06 -3.77
CA PHE A 263 -10.82 11.76 -2.58
C PHE A 263 -10.79 13.27 -2.73
N LYS A 264 -11.34 13.81 -3.84
CA LYS A 264 -11.35 15.25 -4.12
C LYS A 264 -9.95 15.87 -4.08
N CYS A 265 -8.90 15.10 -4.40
CA CYS A 265 -7.55 15.60 -4.53
C CYS A 265 -7.40 16.24 -5.92
N ASN A 266 -8.23 17.23 -6.25
CA ASN A 266 -8.50 17.66 -7.64
C ASN A 266 -8.00 19.07 -7.98
N TYR A 267 -7.01 19.59 -7.27
CA TYR A 267 -6.44 20.90 -7.59
C TYR A 267 -5.54 20.85 -8.84
N LYS A 268 -4.77 19.76 -9.01
CA LYS A 268 -3.90 19.48 -10.15
C LYS A 268 -3.86 17.96 -10.40
N MET A 269 -3.64 17.54 -11.65
CA MET A 269 -3.43 16.13 -12.02
C MET A 269 -1.94 15.82 -12.17
N ILE A 270 -1.52 14.60 -11.80
CA ILE A 270 -0.13 14.16 -12.00
C ILE A 270 0.24 14.23 -13.48
N ARG A 271 -0.63 13.71 -14.36
CA ARG A 271 -0.34 13.60 -15.81
C ARG A 271 -0.18 14.93 -16.57
N TYR A 272 -0.72 16.04 -16.06
CA TYR A 272 -0.76 17.32 -16.80
C TYR A 272 0.01 18.44 -16.12
N ASP A 273 0.04 18.46 -14.79
CA ASP A 273 0.59 19.59 -14.04
C ASP A 273 1.98 19.30 -13.44
N TYR A 274 2.40 18.02 -13.45
CA TYR A 274 3.65 17.56 -12.83
C TYR A 274 4.51 16.76 -13.82
N PRO A 275 5.18 17.41 -14.78
CA PRO A 275 5.90 16.73 -15.84
C PRO A 275 7.01 15.80 -15.35
N GLN A 276 7.76 16.15 -14.30
CA GLN A 276 8.82 15.30 -13.76
C GLN A 276 8.26 14.11 -12.98
N LEU A 277 7.24 14.32 -12.14
CA LEU A 277 6.56 13.22 -11.44
C LEU A 277 5.88 12.28 -12.42
N HIS A 278 5.25 12.80 -13.47
CA HIS A 278 4.62 11.97 -14.49
C HIS A 278 5.65 11.18 -15.31
N ARG A 279 6.80 11.77 -15.65
CA ARG A 279 7.93 11.05 -16.26
C ARG A 279 8.42 9.94 -15.34
N TRP A 280 8.70 10.25 -14.08
CA TRP A 280 9.15 9.29 -13.06
C TRP A 280 8.15 8.14 -12.87
N LEU A 281 6.85 8.45 -12.79
CA LEU A 281 5.78 7.47 -12.60
C LEU A 281 5.66 6.53 -13.78
N ARG A 282 5.71 7.07 -15.02
CA ARG A 282 5.67 6.28 -16.26
C ARG A 282 6.91 5.42 -16.41
N SER A 283 8.10 5.93 -16.08
CA SER A 283 9.34 5.15 -16.08
C SER A 283 9.24 3.93 -15.16
N LEU A 284 8.80 4.12 -13.91
CA LEU A 284 8.60 3.00 -12.98
C LEU A 284 7.56 2.00 -13.51
N TYR A 285 6.43 2.48 -14.03
CA TYR A 285 5.33 1.63 -14.47
C TYR A 285 5.65 0.87 -15.78
N TRP A 286 6.23 1.51 -16.79
CA TRP A 286 6.34 0.92 -18.14
C TRP A 286 7.66 0.24 -18.42
N GLU A 287 8.75 0.62 -17.76
CA GLU A 287 10.05 0.03 -18.06
C GLU A 287 10.10 -1.43 -17.58
N GLU A 288 10.60 -2.31 -18.43
CA GLU A 288 10.81 -3.74 -18.14
C GLU A 288 12.31 -4.05 -18.29
N ASN A 289 13.14 -3.37 -17.50
CA ASN A 289 14.60 -3.53 -17.48
C ASN A 289 15.06 -4.38 -16.28
N SER A 290 16.36 -4.57 -16.11
CA SER A 290 16.93 -5.37 -15.01
C SER A 290 16.60 -4.85 -13.61
N GLU A 291 16.30 -3.56 -13.48
CA GLU A 291 16.01 -2.91 -12.19
C GLU A 291 14.53 -3.00 -11.83
N THR A 292 13.62 -2.73 -12.77
CA THR A 292 12.17 -2.78 -12.53
C THR A 292 11.60 -4.19 -12.68
N LYS A 293 12.19 -5.02 -13.56
CA LYS A 293 11.71 -6.36 -13.94
C LYS A 293 10.22 -6.40 -14.35
N GLY A 294 9.67 -5.25 -14.77
CA GLY A 294 8.23 -5.07 -15.01
C GLY A 294 7.34 -5.17 -13.76
N VAL A 295 7.90 -5.30 -12.55
CA VAL A 295 7.15 -5.58 -11.31
C VAL A 295 6.10 -4.52 -11.03
N PHE A 296 6.46 -3.24 -11.13
CA PHE A 296 5.53 -2.12 -10.89
C PHE A 296 4.27 -2.19 -11.76
N LYS A 297 4.40 -2.66 -13.00
CA LYS A 297 3.28 -2.93 -13.92
C LYS A 297 2.47 -4.12 -13.47
N HIS A 298 3.13 -5.26 -13.26
CA HIS A 298 2.50 -6.55 -12.96
C HIS A 298 1.76 -6.56 -11.63
N THR A 299 2.14 -5.70 -10.68
CA THR A 299 1.46 -5.57 -9.39
C THR A 299 0.40 -4.45 -9.35
N THR A 300 0.17 -3.76 -10.47
CA THR A 300 -0.78 -2.65 -10.58
C THR A 300 -2.10 -3.10 -11.22
N HIS A 301 -3.20 -3.00 -10.46
CA HIS A 301 -4.53 -3.42 -10.88
C HIS A 301 -5.51 -2.24 -10.82
N PHE A 302 -5.59 -1.46 -11.90
CA PHE A 302 -6.33 -0.20 -11.90
C PHE A 302 -7.83 -0.34 -11.66
N GLU A 303 -8.46 -1.37 -12.21
CA GLU A 303 -9.89 -1.65 -11.98
C GLU A 303 -10.17 -1.83 -10.48
N THR A 304 -9.35 -2.65 -9.82
CA THR A 304 -9.39 -2.83 -8.36
C THR A 304 -9.22 -1.52 -7.60
N TYR A 305 -8.39 -0.58 -8.09
CA TYR A 305 -8.24 0.73 -7.44
C TYR A 305 -9.54 1.51 -7.54
N LYS A 306 -10.06 1.69 -8.76
CA LYS A 306 -11.27 2.48 -9.01
C LYS A 306 -12.47 1.92 -8.23
N GLU A 307 -12.69 0.62 -8.34
CA GLU A 307 -13.79 -0.06 -7.66
C GLU A 307 -13.61 -0.08 -6.15
N GLY A 308 -12.44 -0.48 -5.66
CA GLY A 308 -12.17 -0.59 -4.23
C GLY A 308 -12.34 0.73 -3.50
N TYR A 309 -11.83 1.84 -4.06
CA TYR A 309 -11.99 3.16 -3.46
C TYR A 309 -13.43 3.68 -3.55
N ALA A 310 -14.14 3.46 -4.67
CA ALA A 310 -15.54 3.85 -4.79
C ALA A 310 -16.41 3.10 -3.75
N ARG A 311 -16.24 1.78 -3.63
CA ARG A 311 -16.95 0.94 -2.65
C ARG A 311 -16.60 1.33 -1.21
N ALA A 312 -15.34 1.63 -0.90
CA ALA A 312 -14.93 2.08 0.43
C ALA A 312 -15.58 3.41 0.85
N LEU A 313 -15.87 4.29 -0.11
CA LEU A 313 -16.62 5.53 0.09
C LEU A 313 -18.15 5.35 0.01
N ARG A 314 -18.63 4.11 -0.20
CA ARG A 314 -20.02 3.79 -0.51
C ARG A 314 -20.58 4.59 -1.67
N ASN A 315 -19.73 4.93 -2.63
CA ASN A 315 -20.16 5.52 -3.87
C ASN A 315 -20.68 4.40 -4.79
N PRO A 316 -21.98 4.39 -5.16
CA PRO A 316 -22.53 3.34 -6.01
C PRO A 316 -22.00 3.41 -7.45
N ILE A 317 -21.35 4.51 -7.83
CA ILE A 317 -20.82 4.74 -9.17
C ILE A 317 -19.30 4.74 -9.12
N VAL A 318 -18.69 3.90 -9.97
CA VAL A 318 -17.26 3.92 -10.25
C VAL A 318 -17.01 4.90 -11.39
N PRO A 319 -16.23 5.99 -11.19
CA PRO A 319 -15.93 6.93 -12.26
C PRO A 319 -15.27 6.24 -13.45
N TYR A 320 -15.73 6.54 -14.66
CA TYR A 320 -15.18 5.94 -15.88
C TYR A 320 -13.77 6.44 -16.18
N GLY A 321 -13.48 7.71 -15.90
CA GLY A 321 -12.18 8.30 -16.16
C GLY A 321 -11.06 7.80 -15.23
N PRO A 322 -9.80 8.17 -15.56
CA PRO A 322 -9.38 8.83 -16.79
C PRO A 322 -9.44 7.88 -17.99
N ALA A 323 -9.44 8.43 -19.23
CA ALA A 323 -9.58 7.63 -20.46
C ALA A 323 -8.46 6.60 -20.68
N VAL A 324 -7.29 6.87 -20.12
CA VAL A 324 -6.17 5.92 -19.99
C VAL A 324 -5.66 6.03 -18.57
N GLU A 325 -5.47 4.90 -17.90
CA GLU A 325 -5.05 4.84 -16.51
C GLU A 325 -3.67 5.46 -16.30
N ILE A 326 -2.72 5.13 -17.19
CA ILE A 326 -1.36 5.67 -17.22
C ILE A 326 -0.93 5.89 -18.67
N MET A 327 -0.45 7.10 -19.01
CA MET A 327 -0.04 7.41 -20.38
C MET A 327 1.20 6.59 -20.78
N PRO A 328 1.34 6.19 -22.06
CA PRO A 328 2.55 5.52 -22.56
C PRO A 328 3.80 6.40 -22.37
N LEU A 329 4.99 5.80 -22.43
CA LEU A 329 6.30 6.48 -22.29
C LEU A 329 6.49 7.60 -23.31
#